data_AF-A0A5J4LQN2-F1
#
_entry.id   AF-A0A5J4LQN2-F1
#
_cell.length_a   1.000
_cell.length_b   1.000
_cell.length_c   1.000
_cell.angle_alpha   90.00
_cell.angle_beta   90.00
_cell.angle_gamma   90.00
#
_symmetry.space_group_name_H-M   'P 1'
#
loop_
_entity.id
_entity.type
_entity.pdbx_description
1 polymer ?
#
loop_
_entity_poly.entity_id
_entity_poly.type
_entity_poly.pdbx_seq_one_letter_code
_entity_poly.pdbx_strand_id
1 'polypeptide(L)'
;MDAVRVALLREVLAGTEWVQSTRRFAGTLRGAVTPHGGGLLLVGSAGYEPWHLAAHLDDEAAWSGLPELSPTLVRHRVPGGAPAHLAVGLGRLAAAGRGETLLVVTPEQPGAGLLERVHDARRNGATVLALDGGDRDLHTLAHDALAASPAPPDGTDAASAGLDLDTVQHLVSAAAGENSLPAPRGHRRFRDRLARLTDRLTAPPPPRW
;
A
#
# COMPACT_ATOMS: atom_id res chain seq x y z
N MET A 1 -4.79 11.49 -12.26
CA MET A 1 -5.07 10.03 -12.43
C MET A 1 -6.14 9.77 -13.51
N ASP A 2 -6.07 8.67 -14.28
CA ASP A 2 -7.13 8.25 -15.23
C ASP A 2 -8.09 7.24 -14.58
N ALA A 3 -9.13 7.75 -13.92
CA ALA A 3 -10.08 6.95 -13.16
C ALA A 3 -10.90 5.97 -14.02
N VAL A 4 -11.12 6.29 -15.30
CA VAL A 4 -11.86 5.43 -16.23
C VAL A 4 -11.01 4.23 -16.62
N ARG A 5 -9.73 4.45 -16.95
CA ARG A 5 -8.78 3.36 -17.23
C ARG A 5 -8.63 2.44 -16.01
N VAL A 6 -8.54 2.99 -14.80
CA VAL A 6 -8.45 2.21 -13.56
C VAL A 6 -9.72 1.40 -13.31
N ALA A 7 -10.90 1.98 -13.51
CA ALA A 7 -12.18 1.28 -13.33
C ALA A 7 -12.34 0.12 -14.33
N LEU A 8 -12.08 0.37 -15.61
CA LEU A 8 -12.13 -0.65 -16.67
C LEU A 8 -11.11 -1.77 -16.42
N LEU A 9 -9.90 -1.42 -15.99
CA LEU A 9 -8.88 -2.41 -15.69
C LEU A 9 -9.27 -3.29 -14.49
N ARG A 10 -9.87 -2.70 -13.46
CA ARG A 10 -10.39 -3.46 -12.31
C ARG A 10 -11.52 -4.40 -12.68
N GLU A 11 -12.37 -4.00 -13.62
CA GLU A 11 -13.44 -4.85 -14.15
C GLU A 11 -12.86 -6.02 -14.95
N VAL A 12 -11.85 -5.78 -15.79
CA VAL A 12 -11.14 -6.83 -16.54
C VAL A 12 -10.38 -7.78 -15.61
N LEU A 13 -9.84 -7.27 -14.51
CA LEU A 13 -9.13 -8.08 -13.50
C LEU A 13 -10.07 -8.70 -12.45
N ALA A 14 -11.37 -8.42 -12.49
CA ALA A 14 -12.33 -8.96 -11.54
C ALA A 14 -12.40 -10.49 -11.68
N GLY A 15 -11.98 -11.21 -10.64
CA GLY A 15 -11.86 -12.67 -10.65
C GLY A 15 -10.42 -13.19 -10.64
N THR A 16 -9.42 -12.29 -10.76
CA THR A 16 -8.01 -12.60 -10.49
C THR A 16 -7.66 -12.24 -9.05
N GLU A 17 -6.63 -12.85 -8.47
CA GLU A 17 -6.12 -12.49 -7.13
C GLU A 17 -5.50 -11.06 -7.08
N TRP A 18 -5.29 -10.42 -8.23
CA TRP A 18 -4.63 -9.11 -8.33
C TRP A 18 -5.43 -7.97 -7.72
N VAL A 19 -6.75 -7.94 -7.91
CA VAL A 19 -7.61 -6.88 -7.38
C VAL A 19 -7.61 -6.92 -5.84
N GLN A 20 -7.70 -8.12 -5.28
CA GLN A 20 -7.70 -8.38 -3.84
C GLN A 20 -6.31 -8.11 -3.25
N SER A 21 -5.24 -8.58 -3.90
CA SER A 21 -3.86 -8.37 -3.45
C SER A 21 -3.49 -6.89 -3.43
N THR A 22 -3.85 -6.16 -4.50
CA THR A 22 -3.63 -4.72 -4.58
C THR A 22 -4.42 -3.97 -3.52
N ARG A 23 -5.71 -4.29 -3.32
CA ARG A 23 -6.53 -3.69 -2.26
C ARG A 23 -6.02 -4.00 -0.86
N ARG A 24 -5.55 -5.23 -0.63
CA ARG A 24 -4.94 -5.63 0.65
C ARG A 24 -3.69 -4.79 0.92
N PHE A 25 -2.77 -4.73 -0.04
CA PHE A 25 -1.54 -3.95 0.08
C PHE A 25 -1.83 -2.45 0.29
N ALA A 26 -2.76 -1.89 -0.48
CA ALA A 26 -3.20 -0.50 -0.32
C ALA A 26 -3.84 -0.23 1.05
N GLY A 27 -4.60 -1.19 1.58
CA GLY A 27 -5.12 -1.16 2.94
C GLY A 27 -4.01 -1.19 4.01
N THR A 28 -2.97 -2.00 3.81
CA THR A 28 -1.77 -2.00 4.66
C THR A 28 -1.06 -0.65 4.62
N LEU A 29 -0.83 -0.09 3.42
CA LEU A 29 -0.20 1.22 3.24
C LEU A 29 -0.97 2.30 4.01
N ARG A 30 -2.28 2.41 3.79
CA ARG A 30 -3.11 3.38 4.51
C ARG A 30 -3.04 3.15 6.03
N GLY A 31 -3.19 1.90 6.46
CA GLY A 31 -3.16 1.54 7.88
C GLY A 31 -1.83 1.85 8.57
N ALA A 32 -0.71 1.87 7.83
CA ALA A 32 0.60 2.20 8.36
C ALA A 32 0.80 3.70 8.56
N VAL A 33 0.29 4.53 7.63
CA VAL A 33 0.52 5.98 7.65
C VAL A 33 -0.49 6.76 8.50
N THR A 34 -1.74 6.30 8.61
CA THR A 34 -2.79 7.02 9.34
C THR A 34 -2.52 7.21 10.84
N PRO A 35 -2.04 6.22 11.62
CA PRO A 35 -1.92 6.37 13.08
C PRO A 35 -0.95 7.45 13.54
N HIS A 36 0.01 7.84 12.69
CA HIS A 36 1.08 8.78 13.03
C HIS A 36 0.96 10.12 12.30
N GLY A 37 -0.13 10.33 11.55
CA GLY A 37 -0.37 11.57 10.81
C GLY A 37 0.58 11.77 9.62
N GLY A 38 1.02 10.67 8.98
CA GLY A 38 1.90 10.71 7.80
C GLY A 38 3.24 10.02 8.04
N GLY A 39 4.31 10.60 7.47
CA GLY A 39 5.67 10.03 7.56
C GLY A 39 5.94 8.93 6.53
N LEU A 40 5.24 8.96 5.38
CA LEU A 40 5.50 8.06 4.26
C LEU A 40 6.78 8.51 3.52
N LEU A 41 7.79 7.67 3.53
CA LEU A 41 9.01 7.80 2.74
C LEU A 41 8.91 6.86 1.55
N LEU A 42 9.13 7.37 0.34
CA LEU A 42 9.08 6.61 -0.89
C LEU A 42 10.47 6.60 -1.54
N VAL A 43 11.01 5.42 -1.79
CA VAL A 43 12.35 5.24 -2.39
C VAL A 43 12.34 4.15 -3.45
N GLY A 44 13.13 4.29 -4.50
CA GLY A 44 13.39 3.21 -5.45
C GLY A 44 14.84 2.77 -5.47
N SER A 45 15.24 2.01 -6.50
CA SER A 45 16.63 1.62 -6.71
C SER A 45 17.49 2.81 -7.20
N ALA A 46 18.79 2.57 -7.38
CA ALA A 46 19.67 3.58 -7.98
C ALA A 46 19.33 3.87 -9.45
N GLY A 47 18.73 2.91 -10.17
CA GLY A 47 18.33 3.03 -11.57
C GLY A 47 16.86 3.43 -11.77
N TYR A 48 16.03 3.34 -10.73
CA TYR A 48 14.60 3.59 -10.80
C TYR A 48 14.14 4.56 -9.71
N GLU A 49 13.64 5.73 -10.11
CA GLU A 49 13.03 6.71 -9.21
C GLU A 49 11.50 6.65 -9.33
N PRO A 50 10.75 6.29 -8.27
CA PRO A 50 9.30 6.09 -8.31
C PRO A 50 8.53 7.43 -8.25
N TRP A 51 8.96 8.44 -9.00
CA TRP A 51 8.36 9.78 -8.96
C TRP A 51 6.92 9.80 -9.49
N HIS A 52 6.57 8.91 -10.44
CA HIS A 52 5.19 8.72 -10.89
C HIS A 52 4.27 8.29 -9.74
N LEU A 53 4.70 7.31 -8.95
CA LEU A 53 3.94 6.87 -7.78
C LEU A 53 3.81 7.98 -6.74
N ALA A 54 4.87 8.76 -6.51
CA ALA A 54 4.82 9.90 -5.60
C ALA A 54 3.70 10.86 -6.00
N ALA A 55 3.66 11.25 -7.28
CA ALA A 55 2.63 12.13 -7.82
C ALA A 55 1.22 11.51 -7.72
N HIS A 56 1.06 10.20 -7.97
CA HIS A 56 -0.23 9.53 -7.83
C HIS A 56 -0.74 9.46 -6.39
N LEU A 57 0.16 9.23 -5.43
CA LEU A 57 -0.19 9.25 -4.01
C LEU A 57 -0.50 10.66 -3.52
N ASP A 58 0.17 11.70 -4.04
CA ASP A 58 -0.15 13.10 -3.76
C ASP A 58 -1.54 13.49 -4.32
N ASP A 59 -1.82 13.15 -5.58
CA ASP A 59 -3.14 13.34 -6.20
C ASP A 59 -4.23 12.66 -5.35
N GLU A 60 -3.99 11.41 -4.96
CA GLU A 60 -4.94 10.62 -4.19
C GLU A 60 -5.12 11.15 -2.77
N ALA A 61 -4.04 11.61 -2.11
CA ALA A 61 -4.10 12.25 -0.80
C ALA A 61 -5.04 13.46 -0.84
N ALA A 62 -4.92 14.29 -1.88
CA ALA A 62 -5.78 15.45 -2.10
C ALA A 62 -7.23 15.05 -2.39
N TRP A 63 -7.46 14.02 -3.22
CA TRP A 63 -8.80 13.59 -3.63
C TRP A 63 -9.57 12.86 -2.53
N SER A 64 -8.89 12.02 -1.75
CA SER A 64 -9.48 11.20 -0.69
C SER A 64 -9.57 11.93 0.66
N GLY A 65 -8.92 13.09 0.80
CA GLY A 65 -8.83 13.81 2.07
C GLY A 65 -7.94 13.11 3.09
N LEU A 66 -6.98 12.31 2.63
CA LEU A 66 -6.00 11.58 3.45
C LEU A 66 -4.60 12.16 3.20
N PRO A 67 -4.26 13.31 3.79
CA PRO A 67 -2.97 13.96 3.57
C PRO A 67 -1.78 13.07 3.98
N GLU A 68 -1.99 12.08 4.86
CA GLU A 68 -0.97 11.12 5.30
C GLU A 68 -0.45 10.22 4.17
N LEU A 69 -1.17 10.13 3.04
CA LEU A 69 -0.73 9.39 1.85
C LEU A 69 0.32 10.14 1.02
N SER A 70 0.46 11.45 1.18
CA SER A 70 1.44 12.26 0.45
C SER A 70 2.86 11.86 0.86
N PRO A 71 3.67 11.28 -0.06
CA PRO A 71 4.97 10.74 0.30
C PRO A 71 6.08 11.79 0.20
N THR A 72 7.11 11.64 1.03
CA THR A 72 8.42 12.24 0.76
C THR A 72 9.22 11.34 -0.17
N LEU A 73 9.43 11.78 -1.41
CA LEU A 73 10.30 11.08 -2.37
C LEU A 73 11.77 11.19 -1.95
N VAL A 74 12.38 10.08 -1.58
CA VAL A 74 13.79 9.96 -1.22
C VAL A 74 14.60 9.55 -2.45
N ARG A 75 15.55 10.40 -2.84
CA ARG A 75 16.34 10.27 -4.08
C ARG A 75 17.71 9.66 -3.82
N HIS A 76 18.17 8.80 -4.72
CA HIS A 76 19.57 8.36 -4.77
C HIS A 76 20.50 9.49 -5.20
N ARG A 77 20.05 10.33 -6.12
CA ARG A 77 20.75 11.53 -6.59
C ARG A 77 19.80 12.72 -6.55
N VAL A 78 20.14 13.71 -5.74
CA VAL A 78 19.41 14.98 -5.71
C VAL A 78 19.93 15.86 -6.84
N PRO A 79 19.08 16.33 -7.76
CA PRO A 79 19.51 17.26 -8.80
C PRO A 79 20.06 18.56 -8.21
N GLY A 80 21.12 19.10 -8.81
CA GLY A 80 21.67 20.39 -8.39
C GLY A 80 20.64 21.51 -8.50
N GLY A 81 20.48 22.31 -7.43
CA GLY A 81 19.50 23.40 -7.39
C GLY A 81 18.05 22.95 -7.18
N ALA A 82 17.79 21.67 -6.89
CA ALA A 82 16.46 21.21 -6.52
C ALA A 82 15.93 21.99 -5.30
N PRO A 83 14.65 22.42 -5.31
CA PRO A 83 14.02 22.99 -4.13
C PRO A 83 14.15 22.07 -2.91
N ALA A 84 14.23 22.63 -1.71
CA ALA A 84 14.48 21.86 -0.48
C ALA A 84 13.51 20.69 -0.29
N HIS A 85 12.22 20.87 -0.63
CA HIS A 85 11.19 19.83 -0.52
C HIS A 85 11.32 18.70 -1.56
N LEU A 86 12.11 18.88 -2.63
CA LEU A 86 12.44 17.84 -3.62
C LEU A 86 13.88 17.33 -3.47
N ALA A 87 14.64 17.89 -2.53
CA ALA A 87 16.06 17.63 -2.33
C ALA A 87 16.34 16.60 -1.23
N VAL A 88 15.44 15.66 -1.00
CA VAL A 88 15.58 14.65 0.05
C VAL A 88 16.41 13.47 -0.47
N GLY A 89 17.64 13.33 0.04
CA GLY A 89 18.54 12.23 -0.33
C GLY A 89 18.46 11.03 0.61
N LEU A 90 19.16 9.94 0.25
CA LEU A 90 19.23 8.68 1.02
C LEU A 90 19.63 8.81 2.49
N GLY A 91 20.29 9.91 2.89
CA GLY A 91 20.57 10.21 4.30
C GLY A 91 19.30 10.24 5.16
N ARG A 92 18.14 10.57 4.57
CA ARG A 92 16.85 10.59 5.26
C ARG A 92 16.43 9.21 5.80
N LEU A 93 16.84 8.13 5.14
CA LEU A 93 16.52 6.76 5.57
C LEU A 93 17.20 6.39 6.88
N ALA A 94 18.38 6.95 7.16
CA ALA A 94 19.10 6.68 8.40
C ALA A 94 18.37 7.21 9.64
N ALA A 95 17.59 8.28 9.49
CA ALA A 95 16.76 8.85 10.54
C ALA A 95 15.38 8.19 10.64
N ALA A 96 15.03 7.27 9.72
CA ALA A 96 13.73 6.64 9.72
C ALA A 96 13.58 5.65 10.88
N GLY A 97 12.41 5.65 11.51
CA GLY A 97 12.16 4.86 12.71
C GLY A 97 10.69 4.74 13.06
N ARG A 98 10.40 4.45 14.34
CA ARG A 98 9.03 4.25 14.84
C ARG A 98 8.11 5.40 14.44
N GLY A 99 6.98 5.04 13.83
CA GLY A 99 5.96 5.97 13.38
C GLY A 99 6.10 6.38 11.91
N GLU A 100 7.21 6.04 11.26
CA GLU A 100 7.41 6.27 9.84
C GLU A 100 7.15 4.99 9.03
N THR A 101 6.75 5.19 7.77
CA THR A 101 6.55 4.11 6.80
C THR A 101 7.51 4.29 5.64
N LEU A 102 8.32 3.29 5.35
CA LEU A 102 9.21 3.24 4.19
C LEU A 102 8.59 2.33 3.12
N LEU A 103 8.17 2.92 2.01
CA LEU A 103 7.72 2.22 0.81
C LEU A 103 8.88 2.14 -0.20
N VAL A 104 9.36 0.93 -0.46
CA VAL A 104 10.40 0.64 -1.44
C VAL A 104 9.75 0.18 -2.75
N VAL A 105 10.06 0.85 -3.86
CA VAL A 105 9.44 0.56 -5.16
C VAL A 105 10.49 0.43 -6.26
N THR A 106 10.60 -0.76 -6.85
CA THR A 106 11.63 -1.02 -7.86
C THR A 106 11.27 -2.18 -8.79
N PRO A 107 11.39 -2.03 -10.12
CA PRO A 107 11.20 -3.14 -11.06
C PRO A 107 12.38 -4.12 -11.05
N GLU A 108 13.51 -3.68 -10.53
CA GLU A 108 14.79 -4.38 -10.52
C GLU A 108 15.26 -4.67 -9.09
N GLN A 109 16.32 -5.47 -8.95
CA GLN A 109 16.90 -5.73 -7.63
C GLN A 109 17.40 -4.41 -7.00
N PRO A 110 17.04 -4.13 -5.73
CA PRO A 110 17.31 -2.84 -5.08
C PRO A 110 18.80 -2.53 -4.87
N GLY A 111 19.65 -3.57 -4.86
CA GLY A 111 21.08 -3.46 -4.57
C GLY A 111 21.41 -3.41 -3.08
N ALA A 112 22.59 -3.93 -2.71
CA ALA A 112 22.98 -4.14 -1.31
C ALA A 112 22.95 -2.85 -0.45
N GLY A 113 23.46 -1.73 -0.96
CA GLY A 113 23.49 -0.47 -0.20
C GLY A 113 22.10 0.11 0.11
N LEU A 114 21.07 -0.19 -0.70
CA LEU A 114 19.69 0.17 -0.37
C LEU A 114 19.11 -0.82 0.65
N LEU A 115 19.34 -2.12 0.47
CA LEU A 115 18.90 -3.17 1.41
C LEU A 115 19.44 -2.94 2.83
N GLU A 116 20.70 -2.54 2.97
CA GLU A 116 21.31 -2.17 4.25
C GLU A 116 20.54 -1.01 4.92
N ARG A 117 20.23 0.05 4.18
CA ARG A 117 19.48 1.20 4.70
C ARG A 117 18.04 0.84 5.07
N VAL A 118 17.39 -0.02 4.28
CA VAL A 118 16.05 -0.54 4.58
C VAL A 118 16.09 -1.37 5.86
N HIS A 119 17.10 -2.22 6.01
CA HIS A 119 17.32 -3.00 7.22
C HIS A 119 17.53 -2.09 8.45
N ASP A 120 18.32 -1.03 8.33
CA ASP A 120 18.53 -0.06 9.41
C ASP A 120 17.25 0.68 9.79
N ALA A 121 16.48 1.18 8.82
CA ALA A 121 15.19 1.81 9.06
C ALA A 121 14.23 0.86 9.80
N ARG A 122 14.18 -0.42 9.39
CA ARG A 122 13.41 -1.46 10.07
C ARG A 122 13.88 -1.68 11.51
N ARG A 123 15.19 -1.77 11.74
CA ARG A 123 15.75 -1.91 13.10
C ARG A 123 15.41 -0.73 14.01
N ASN A 124 15.30 0.47 13.44
CA ASN A 124 14.85 1.68 14.14
C ASN A 124 13.32 1.72 14.36
N GLY A 125 12.58 0.74 13.84
CA GLY A 125 11.14 0.59 14.05
C GLY A 125 10.26 1.17 12.96
N ALA A 126 10.80 1.54 11.79
CA ALA A 126 9.99 1.94 10.65
C ALA A 126 9.20 0.76 10.09
N THR A 127 7.97 1.02 9.64
CA THR A 127 7.18 0.04 8.89
C THR A 127 7.72 0.01 7.46
N VAL A 128 8.17 -1.15 7.00
CA VAL A 128 8.70 -1.33 5.64
C VAL A 128 7.66 -2.02 4.77
N LEU A 129 7.37 -1.45 3.60
CA LEU A 129 6.49 -2.03 2.57
C LEU A 129 7.26 -2.12 1.25
N ALA A 130 6.98 -3.14 0.45
CA ALA A 130 7.65 -3.34 -0.84
C ALA A 130 6.65 -3.50 -1.99
N LEU A 131 6.91 -2.79 -3.10
CA LEU A 131 6.22 -2.96 -4.36
C LEU A 131 7.26 -3.14 -5.47
N ASP A 132 7.50 -4.38 -5.90
CA ASP A 132 8.69 -4.70 -6.69
C ASP A 132 8.50 -5.83 -7.71
N GLY A 133 9.59 -6.34 -8.30
CA GLY A 133 9.59 -7.52 -9.17
C GLY A 133 9.69 -8.88 -8.45
N GLY A 134 9.51 -8.94 -7.12
CA GLY A 134 9.63 -10.17 -6.32
C GLY A 134 11.02 -10.46 -5.75
N ASP A 135 11.77 -9.44 -5.33
CA ASP A 135 13.08 -9.61 -4.72
C ASP A 135 12.99 -10.23 -3.32
N ARG A 136 13.63 -11.40 -3.14
CA ARG A 136 13.50 -12.18 -1.88
C ARG A 136 14.12 -11.49 -0.68
N ASP A 137 15.22 -10.78 -0.86
CA ASP A 137 15.92 -10.12 0.24
C ASP A 137 15.11 -8.91 0.72
N LEU A 138 14.57 -8.12 -0.21
CA LEU A 138 13.64 -7.04 0.10
C LEU A 138 12.38 -7.55 0.80
N HIS A 139 11.78 -8.64 0.31
CA HIS A 139 10.59 -9.24 0.90
C HIS A 139 10.83 -9.77 2.31
N THR A 140 12.04 -10.23 2.61
CA THR A 140 12.43 -10.65 3.97
C THR A 140 12.48 -9.47 4.94
N LEU A 141 12.79 -8.26 4.45
CA LEU A 141 12.80 -7.03 5.24
C LEU A 141 11.40 -6.40 5.36
N ALA A 142 10.55 -6.57 4.36
CA ALA A 142 9.24 -5.95 4.32
C ALA A 142 8.25 -6.57 5.32
N HIS A 143 7.37 -5.73 5.87
CA HIS A 143 6.23 -6.16 6.68
C HIS A 143 5.05 -6.58 5.80
N ASP A 144 4.95 -6.02 4.59
CA ASP A 144 4.05 -6.46 3.53
C ASP A 144 4.70 -6.17 2.18
N ALA A 145 4.46 -7.04 1.21
CA ALA A 145 5.05 -6.96 -0.12
C ALA A 145 4.03 -7.31 -1.20
N LEU A 146 4.10 -6.59 -2.32
CA LEU A 146 3.35 -6.88 -3.52
C LEU A 146 4.34 -6.97 -4.69
N ALA A 147 4.54 -8.16 -5.24
CA ALA A 147 5.37 -8.34 -6.41
C ALA A 147 4.53 -8.14 -7.67
N ALA A 148 4.90 -7.19 -8.53
CA ALA A 148 4.49 -7.12 -9.92
C ALA A 148 5.15 -8.28 -10.68
N SER A 149 4.37 -9.25 -11.13
CA SER A 149 4.89 -10.29 -12.01
C SER A 149 4.82 -9.75 -13.44
N PRO A 150 5.92 -9.66 -14.21
CA PRO A 150 5.80 -9.45 -15.65
C PRO A 150 5.21 -10.71 -16.30
N ALA A 151 4.42 -10.54 -17.37
CA ALA A 151 3.93 -11.67 -18.15
C ALA A 151 5.10 -12.50 -18.73
N PRO A 152 4.99 -13.84 -18.81
CA PRO A 152 6.01 -14.66 -19.43
C PRO A 152 6.21 -14.24 -20.90
N PRO A 153 7.46 -14.25 -21.41
CA PRO A 153 7.82 -13.73 -22.72
C PRO A 153 7.10 -14.43 -23.88
N ASP A 154 6.61 -15.65 -23.65
CA ASP A 154 5.99 -16.48 -24.69
C ASP A 154 4.47 -16.25 -24.83
N GLY A 155 3.85 -15.41 -23.98
CA GLY A 155 2.44 -15.02 -24.10
C GLY A 155 1.42 -16.17 -23.96
N THR A 156 1.86 -17.34 -23.51
CA THR A 156 1.12 -18.61 -23.62
C THR A 156 0.04 -18.85 -22.57
N ASP A 157 -0.10 -17.99 -21.55
CA ASP A 157 -1.18 -18.09 -20.58
C ASP A 157 -1.73 -16.70 -20.20
N ALA A 158 -2.85 -16.31 -20.82
CA ALA A 158 -3.57 -15.08 -20.49
C ALA A 158 -4.10 -15.08 -19.04
N ALA A 159 -4.27 -16.26 -18.43
CA ALA A 159 -4.63 -16.40 -17.01
C ALA A 159 -3.47 -16.10 -16.05
N SER A 160 -2.22 -16.11 -16.53
CA SER A 160 -1.02 -15.72 -15.79
C SER A 160 -0.37 -14.46 -16.37
N ALA A 161 -1.14 -13.64 -17.08
CA ALA A 161 -0.70 -12.32 -17.52
C ALA A 161 -0.45 -11.46 -16.28
N GLY A 162 0.79 -11.49 -15.81
CA GLY A 162 1.21 -10.65 -14.70
C GLY A 162 1.13 -9.16 -15.09
N LEU A 163 0.89 -8.31 -14.10
CA LEU A 163 0.76 -6.87 -14.30
C LEU A 163 2.12 -6.18 -14.30
N ASP A 164 2.32 -5.24 -15.21
CA ASP A 164 3.47 -4.35 -15.15
C ASP A 164 3.44 -3.50 -13.87
N LEU A 165 4.63 -3.09 -13.42
CA LEU A 165 4.78 -2.38 -12.16
C LEU A 165 4.03 -1.04 -12.14
N ASP A 166 4.01 -0.32 -13.27
CA ASP A 166 3.32 0.96 -13.38
C ASP A 166 1.80 0.79 -13.19
N THR A 167 1.22 -0.25 -13.75
CA THR A 167 -0.19 -0.62 -13.57
C THR A 167 -0.50 -0.94 -12.12
N VAL A 168 0.36 -1.72 -11.46
CA VAL A 168 0.19 -2.02 -10.03
C VAL A 168 0.29 -0.74 -9.19
N GLN A 169 1.21 0.17 -9.51
CA GLN A 169 1.31 1.48 -8.85
C GLN A 169 0.02 2.30 -8.96
N HIS A 170 -0.61 2.33 -10.13
CA HIS A 170 -1.90 3.01 -10.32
C HIS A 170 -3.01 2.36 -9.48
N LEU A 171 -3.09 1.04 -9.50
CA LEU A 171 -4.10 0.29 -8.75
C LEU A 171 -3.93 0.47 -7.24
N VAL A 172 -2.69 0.41 -6.74
CA VAL A 172 -2.35 0.63 -5.33
C VAL A 172 -2.69 2.06 -4.92
N SER A 173 -2.30 3.06 -5.70
CA SER A 173 -2.60 4.48 -5.38
C SER A 173 -4.10 4.70 -5.28
N ALA A 174 -4.87 4.33 -6.32
CA ALA A 174 -6.32 4.47 -6.31
C ALA A 174 -6.96 3.69 -5.15
N ALA A 175 -6.51 2.46 -4.87
CA ALA A 175 -7.01 1.67 -3.76
C ALA A 175 -6.60 2.24 -2.39
N ALA A 176 -5.50 3.00 -2.31
CA ALA A 176 -5.02 3.60 -1.07
C ALA A 176 -5.86 4.81 -0.65
N GLY A 177 -6.52 5.50 -1.59
CA GLY A 177 -7.53 6.52 -1.27
C GLY A 177 -8.98 6.03 -1.26
N GLU A 178 -9.27 4.83 -1.76
CA GLU A 178 -10.60 4.22 -1.64
C GLU A 178 -10.99 4.13 -0.17
N ASN A 179 -11.90 5.01 0.28
CA ASN A 179 -12.39 5.01 1.64
C ASN A 179 -13.01 3.64 1.94
N SER A 180 -12.22 2.73 2.49
CA SER A 180 -12.67 1.39 2.79
C SER A 180 -13.65 1.61 3.93
N LEU A 181 -14.96 1.56 3.62
CA LEU A 181 -15.96 1.29 4.63
C LEU A 181 -15.35 0.18 5.49
N PRO A 182 -15.16 0.41 6.79
CA PRO A 182 -14.35 -0.48 7.61
C PRO A 182 -14.81 -1.89 7.33
N ALA A 183 -13.89 -2.74 6.83
CA ALA A 183 -14.17 -4.16 6.64
C ALA A 183 -14.92 -4.62 7.88
N PRO A 184 -16.06 -5.32 7.77
CA PRO A 184 -16.90 -5.63 8.92
C PRO A 184 -16.09 -6.53 9.86
N ARG A 185 -15.33 -5.90 10.77
CA ARG A 185 -14.72 -6.51 11.93
C ARG A 185 -15.87 -7.20 12.63
N GLY A 186 -15.69 -8.47 12.99
CA GLY A 186 -16.73 -9.43 13.37
C GLY A 186 -17.60 -9.04 14.58
N HIS A 187 -18.37 -7.96 14.48
CA HIS A 187 -19.34 -7.47 15.44
C HIS A 187 -20.69 -8.21 15.33
N ARG A 188 -20.77 -9.30 14.56
CA ARG A 188 -21.95 -10.19 14.53
C ARG A 188 -22.31 -10.65 15.95
N ARG A 189 -21.33 -10.92 16.82
CA ARG A 189 -21.61 -11.41 18.20
C ARG A 189 -22.34 -10.42 19.11
N PHE A 190 -22.14 -9.11 18.95
CA PHE A 190 -22.77 -8.11 19.82
C PHE A 190 -24.18 -7.75 19.35
N ARG A 191 -24.37 -7.61 18.03
CA ARG A 191 -25.71 -7.44 17.44
C ARG A 191 -26.59 -8.67 17.65
N ASP A 192 -26.04 -9.89 17.55
CA ASP A 192 -26.78 -11.12 17.87
C ASP A 192 -27.14 -11.23 19.36
N ARG A 193 -26.37 -10.60 20.25
CA ARG A 193 -26.69 -10.54 21.68
C ARG A 193 -27.78 -9.52 21.97
N LEU A 194 -27.78 -8.38 21.27
CA LEU A 194 -28.84 -7.37 21.37
C LEU A 194 -30.16 -7.88 20.79
N ALA A 195 -30.14 -8.53 19.61
CA ALA A 195 -31.32 -9.14 19.02
C ALA A 195 -31.93 -10.21 19.95
N ARG A 196 -31.10 -11.08 20.55
CA ARG A 196 -31.55 -12.08 21.54
C ARG A 196 -32.06 -11.48 22.85
N LEU A 197 -31.63 -10.27 23.21
CA LEU A 197 -32.14 -9.57 24.39
C LEU A 197 -33.50 -8.93 24.10
N THR A 198 -33.66 -8.34 22.92
CA THR A 198 -34.93 -7.77 22.47
C THR A 198 -35.99 -8.85 22.31
N ASP A 199 -35.66 -10.00 21.71
CA ASP A 199 -36.58 -11.14 21.59
C ASP A 199 -37.03 -11.70 22.95
N ARG A 200 -36.21 -11.57 24.00
CA ARG A 200 -36.59 -11.95 25.37
C ARG A 200 -37.48 -10.93 26.06
N LEU A 201 -37.41 -9.66 25.66
CA LEU A 201 -38.23 -8.58 26.21
C LEU A 201 -39.59 -8.47 25.51
N THR A 202 -39.68 -8.90 24.25
CA THR A 202 -40.92 -8.94 23.46
C THR A 202 -41.63 -10.29 23.49
N ALA A 203 -41.07 -11.31 24.15
CA ALA A 203 -41.70 -12.61 24.30
C ALA A 203 -42.99 -12.51 25.14
N PRO A 204 -44.12 -13.06 24.68
CA PRO A 204 -45.37 -13.08 25.45
C PRO A 204 -45.21 -13.93 26.71
N PRO A 205 -45.88 -13.55 27.82
CA PRO A 205 -45.74 -14.28 29.08
C PRO A 205 -46.25 -15.73 28.94
N PRO A 206 -45.57 -16.72 29.57
CA PRO A 206 -45.94 -18.11 29.42
C PRO A 206 -47.38 -18.35 29.92
N PRO A 207 -48.12 -19.27 29.27
CA PRO A 207 -49.48 -19.58 29.67
C PRO A 207 -49.48 -20.08 31.11
N ARG A 208 -50.34 -19.46 31.92
CA ARG A 208 -50.59 -19.89 33.30
C ARG A 208 -51.46 -21.15 33.23
N TRP A 209 -51.01 -22.24 33.84
CA TRP A 209 -51.84 -23.41 34.10
C TRP A 209 -52.91 -23.09 35.15
#